data_AF-A0A074WV97-F1
#
_entry.id   AF-A0A074WV97-F1
#
_cell.length_a   1.000
_cell.length_b   1.000
_cell.length_c   1.000
_cell.angle_alpha   90.00
_cell.angle_beta   90.00
_cell.angle_gamma   90.00
#
_symmetry.space_group_name_H-M   'P 1'
#
loop_
_entity.id
_entity.type
_entity.pdbx_description
1 polymer ?
#
loop_
_entity_poly.entity_id
_entity_poly.type
_entity_poly.pdbx_seq_one_letter_code
_entity_poly.pdbx_strand_id
1 'polypeptide(L)'
;MQCKHVIFGGCHDNGYLPTLDPYKRDQNTAPRISLLETLPIQPGFTQLGFKVVQFPTVFRSDPLPDRPTIPIFVPSATAGAQPSSVLSSRSNSLATNGVAPTPAQAAAANLPKAATPVSSDSSSWATVGKGAPKTINVASKKAANRKFILLNAYDERLDSVLPRADPAATNRLSERVKHKKVCNNYHLNGKCEAGKYCDYDHGERLSPGEQLVLKQRARTRSCPDRGGCRDFDCTNGHDVHDVDMKPVSKLFEDGEQEWNLK
;
A
#
# COMPACT_ATOMS: atom_id res chain seq x y z
N MET A 1 -13.99 -4.99 -12.16
CA MET A 1 -12.57 -5.43 -12.15
C MET A 1 -11.69 -4.21 -12.40
N GLN A 2 -10.87 -3.78 -11.42
CA GLN A 2 -9.95 -2.63 -11.56
C GLN A 2 -8.56 -3.04 -12.13
N CYS A 3 -8.30 -4.34 -12.24
CA CYS A 3 -7.01 -4.87 -12.71
C CYS A 3 -6.82 -4.59 -14.19
N LYS A 4 -5.79 -3.80 -14.56
CA LYS A 4 -5.47 -3.49 -15.96
C LYS A 4 -4.96 -4.72 -16.74
N HIS A 5 -4.23 -5.61 -16.07
CA HIS A 5 -3.68 -6.83 -16.64
C HIS A 5 -3.65 -7.95 -15.60
N VAL A 6 -3.71 -9.21 -16.04
CA VAL A 6 -3.63 -10.41 -15.20
C VAL A 6 -2.50 -11.31 -15.73
N ILE A 7 -1.61 -11.73 -14.84
CA ILE A 7 -0.59 -12.74 -15.12
C ILE A 7 -0.97 -14.00 -14.37
N PHE A 8 -1.21 -15.10 -15.09
CA PHE A 8 -1.68 -16.37 -14.54
C PHE A 8 -0.56 -17.43 -14.52
N GLY A 9 -0.17 -17.90 -13.34
CA GLY A 9 0.94 -18.86 -13.16
C GLY A 9 0.55 -20.33 -12.91
N GLY A 10 -0.72 -20.68 -13.09
CA GLY A 10 -1.21 -22.06 -12.88
C GLY A 10 -1.09 -22.98 -14.10
N CYS A 11 -0.20 -22.67 -15.06
CA CYS A 11 -0.17 -23.31 -16.38
C CYS A 11 0.35 -24.76 -16.40
N HIS A 12 0.74 -25.30 -15.24
CA HIS A 12 1.19 -26.68 -15.05
C HIS A 12 0.06 -27.65 -14.66
N ASP A 13 -1.12 -27.12 -14.31
CA ASP A 13 -2.29 -27.90 -13.89
C ASP A 13 -3.48 -27.64 -14.82
N ASN A 14 -3.92 -28.68 -15.54
CA ASN A 14 -5.06 -28.60 -16.47
C ASN A 14 -6.41 -28.33 -15.76
N GLY A 15 -6.49 -28.47 -14.44
CA GLY A 15 -7.68 -28.15 -13.64
C GLY A 15 -8.12 -26.68 -13.75
N TYR A 16 -7.22 -25.78 -14.15
CA TYR A 16 -7.54 -24.36 -14.34
C TYR A 16 -8.04 -23.99 -15.74
N LEU A 17 -7.96 -24.90 -16.73
CA LEU A 17 -8.44 -24.62 -18.09
C LEU A 17 -9.91 -24.15 -18.12
N PRO A 18 -10.87 -24.78 -17.41
CA PRO A 18 -12.26 -24.32 -17.39
C PRO A 18 -12.43 -22.91 -16.82
N THR A 19 -11.52 -22.46 -15.95
CA THR A 19 -11.54 -21.10 -15.39
C THR A 19 -11.14 -20.08 -16.45
N LEU A 20 -10.22 -20.42 -17.36
CA LEU A 20 -9.71 -19.51 -18.38
C LEU A 20 -10.47 -19.58 -19.70
N ASP A 21 -11.10 -20.72 -20.02
CA ASP A 21 -11.81 -20.97 -21.27
C ASP A 21 -12.81 -19.88 -21.67
N PRO A 22 -13.64 -19.34 -20.76
CA PRO A 22 -14.62 -18.30 -21.10
C PRO A 22 -14.00 -17.02 -21.67
N TYR A 23 -12.75 -16.74 -21.34
CA TYR A 23 -12.08 -15.48 -21.71
C TYR A 23 -11.35 -15.56 -23.06
N LYS A 24 -11.18 -16.77 -23.64
CA LYS A 24 -10.34 -16.96 -24.85
C LYS A 24 -10.86 -16.25 -26.10
N ARG A 25 -12.16 -15.93 -26.15
CA ARG A 25 -12.82 -15.24 -27.29
C ARG A 25 -13.25 -13.80 -26.97
N ASP A 26 -13.05 -13.35 -25.74
CA ASP A 26 -13.41 -11.97 -25.36
C ASP A 26 -12.30 -11.02 -25.82
N GLN A 27 -12.57 -10.23 -26.86
CA GLN A 27 -11.61 -9.32 -27.47
C GLN A 27 -11.13 -8.20 -26.51
N ASN A 28 -11.90 -7.88 -25.46
CA ASN A 28 -11.52 -6.88 -24.47
C ASN A 28 -10.72 -7.48 -23.30
N THR A 29 -10.95 -8.75 -22.98
CA THR A 29 -10.35 -9.42 -21.81
C THR A 29 -9.13 -10.26 -22.18
N ALA A 30 -9.18 -11.00 -23.30
CA ALA A 30 -8.08 -11.83 -23.77
C ALA A 30 -6.72 -11.10 -23.88
N PRO A 31 -6.61 -9.88 -24.45
CA PRO A 31 -5.33 -9.18 -24.52
C PRO A 31 -4.77 -8.76 -23.15
N ARG A 32 -5.60 -8.81 -22.10
CA ARG A 32 -5.25 -8.42 -20.72
C ARG A 32 -4.85 -9.61 -19.85
N ILE A 33 -4.79 -10.82 -20.42
CA ILE A 33 -4.38 -12.04 -19.73
C ILE A 33 -3.07 -12.53 -20.35
N SER A 34 -2.08 -12.82 -19.51
CA SER A 34 -0.86 -13.50 -19.93
C SER A 34 -0.60 -14.73 -19.06
N LEU A 35 -0.19 -15.82 -19.70
CA LEU A 35 0.21 -17.07 -19.07
C LEU A 35 1.67 -16.98 -18.67
N LEU A 36 1.95 -17.11 -17.39
CA LEU A 36 3.32 -17.17 -16.87
C LEU A 36 3.85 -18.59 -17.03
N GLU A 37 4.93 -18.72 -17.79
CA GLU A 37 5.67 -19.97 -17.95
C GLU A 37 6.81 -20.02 -16.94
N THR A 38 6.62 -20.83 -15.89
CA THR A 38 7.68 -21.22 -14.93
C THR A 38 8.08 -22.68 -15.06
N LEU A 39 7.20 -23.51 -15.61
CA LEU A 39 7.39 -24.91 -15.96
C LEU A 39 6.78 -25.11 -17.34
N PRO A 40 7.11 -26.21 -18.05
CA PRO A 40 6.54 -26.49 -19.36
C PRO A 40 5.01 -26.37 -19.34
N ILE A 41 4.49 -25.46 -20.16
CA ILE A 41 3.05 -25.18 -20.24
C ILE A 41 2.32 -26.43 -20.77
N GLN A 42 1.20 -26.79 -20.13
CA GLN A 42 0.37 -27.88 -20.62
C GLN A 42 -0.30 -27.52 -21.95
N PRO A 43 -0.42 -28.45 -22.91
CA PRO A 43 -0.92 -28.18 -24.27
C PRO A 43 -2.30 -27.50 -24.31
N GLY A 44 -3.16 -27.74 -23.32
CA GLY A 44 -4.48 -27.12 -23.23
C GLY A 44 -4.42 -25.59 -23.11
N PHE A 45 -3.41 -25.04 -22.42
CA PHE A 45 -3.28 -23.60 -22.26
C PHE A 45 -2.79 -22.91 -23.53
N THR A 46 -1.94 -23.59 -24.32
CA THR A 46 -1.51 -23.09 -25.64
C THR A 46 -2.70 -22.95 -26.60
N GLN A 47 -3.68 -23.86 -26.51
CA GLN A 47 -4.90 -23.80 -27.32
C GLN A 47 -5.84 -22.64 -26.96
N LEU A 48 -5.69 -22.03 -25.76
CA LEU A 48 -6.47 -20.87 -25.36
C LEU A 48 -6.01 -19.58 -26.06
N GLY A 49 -4.82 -19.56 -26.66
CA GLY A 49 -4.34 -18.43 -27.45
C GLY A 49 -3.97 -17.17 -26.65
N PHE A 50 -3.83 -17.27 -25.33
CA PHE A 50 -3.33 -16.17 -24.51
C PHE A 50 -1.81 -15.96 -24.71
N LYS A 51 -1.33 -14.73 -24.49
CA LYS A 51 0.09 -14.41 -24.55
C LYS A 51 0.86 -15.16 -23.47
N VAL A 52 1.95 -15.83 -23.82
CA VAL A 52 2.88 -16.46 -22.86
C VAL A 52 4.00 -15.48 -22.52
N VAL A 53 4.37 -15.41 -21.24
CA VAL A 53 5.46 -14.56 -20.70
C VAL A 53 6.34 -15.36 -19.75
N GLN A 54 7.63 -14.99 -19.69
CA GLN A 54 8.62 -15.56 -18.78
C GLN A 54 9.39 -14.44 -18.07
N PHE A 55 9.73 -14.64 -16.80
CA PHE A 55 10.60 -13.72 -16.03
C PHE A 55 11.68 -14.53 -15.30
N PRO A 56 12.75 -14.96 -15.99
CA PRO A 56 13.73 -15.91 -15.45
C PRO A 56 14.54 -15.35 -14.27
N THR A 57 14.58 -14.03 -14.10
CA THR A 57 15.22 -13.37 -12.94
C THR A 57 14.34 -13.35 -11.69
N VAL A 58 13.04 -13.63 -11.82
CA VAL A 58 12.05 -13.54 -10.74
C VAL A 58 11.50 -14.93 -10.39
N PHE A 59 11.23 -15.77 -11.39
CA PHE A 59 10.68 -17.10 -11.23
C PHE A 59 11.66 -18.17 -11.70
N ARG A 60 11.71 -19.30 -10.97
CA ARG A 60 12.51 -20.46 -11.35
C ARG A 60 11.87 -21.17 -12.55
N SER A 61 12.72 -21.72 -13.41
CA SER A 61 12.32 -22.60 -14.50
C SER A 61 12.33 -24.09 -14.11
N ASP A 62 12.84 -24.40 -12.92
CA ASP A 62 12.98 -25.76 -12.40
C ASP A 62 11.99 -26.04 -11.27
N PRO A 63 11.55 -27.30 -11.11
CA PRO A 63 10.75 -27.73 -9.96
C PRO A 63 11.42 -27.39 -8.63
N LEU A 64 10.59 -27.18 -7.60
CA LEU A 64 11.09 -27.08 -6.24
C LEU A 64 11.70 -28.43 -5.82
N PRO A 65 12.83 -28.43 -5.10
CA PRO A 65 13.39 -29.67 -4.57
C PRO A 65 12.40 -30.34 -3.63
N ASP A 66 12.33 -31.68 -3.68
CA ASP A 66 11.46 -32.45 -2.80
C ASP A 66 11.79 -32.13 -1.33
N ARG A 67 10.74 -31.87 -0.54
CA ARG A 67 10.89 -31.73 0.89
C ARG A 67 11.27 -33.10 1.45
N PRO A 68 12.34 -33.24 2.25
CA PRO A 68 12.66 -34.51 2.87
C PRO A 68 11.50 -34.93 3.77
N THR A 69 10.82 -36.01 3.38
CA THR A 69 9.78 -36.65 4.17
C THR A 69 10.42 -37.26 5.39
N ILE A 70 10.19 -36.68 6.57
CA ILE A 70 10.47 -37.38 7.83
C ILE A 70 9.46 -38.52 7.89
N PRO A 71 9.88 -39.81 7.89
CA PRO A 71 8.93 -40.90 7.98
C PRO A 71 8.26 -40.85 9.36
N ILE A 72 6.99 -40.45 9.38
CA ILE A 72 6.12 -40.67 10.53
C ILE A 72 5.73 -42.15 10.48
N PHE A 73 6.26 -42.92 11.41
CA PHE A 73 5.94 -44.33 11.59
C PHE A 73 4.51 -44.42 12.14
N VAL A 74 3.52 -44.65 11.26
CA VAL A 74 2.16 -45.03 11.66
C VAL A 74 2.06 -46.55 11.63
N PRO A 75 1.76 -47.23 12.76
CA PRO A 75 1.57 -48.67 12.75
C PRO A 75 0.29 -49.03 11.97
N SER A 76 0.45 -49.84 10.93
CA SER A 76 -0.64 -50.42 10.14
C SER A 76 -1.48 -51.39 10.98
N ALA A 77 -2.78 -51.12 11.10
CA ALA A 77 -3.78 -52.15 11.36
C ALA A 77 -4.39 -52.59 10.02
N THR A 78 -4.38 -53.90 9.77
CA THR A 78 -4.81 -54.53 8.52
C THR A 78 -6.32 -54.76 8.44
N ALA A 79 -6.86 -54.39 7.27
CA ALA A 79 -7.92 -55.03 6.46
C ALA A 79 -9.40 -54.98 6.89
N GLY A 80 -10.23 -54.40 6.00
CA GLY A 80 -11.69 -54.55 5.94
C GLY A 80 -12.40 -53.68 4.88
N ALA A 81 -12.39 -54.15 3.61
CA ALA A 81 -13.34 -53.95 2.49
C ALA A 81 -14.15 -52.63 2.24
N GLN A 82 -13.81 -51.97 1.10
CA GLN A 82 -14.67 -51.48 -0.03
C GLN A 82 -15.80 -50.41 0.17
N PRO A 83 -16.22 -49.71 -0.91
CA PRO A 83 -16.40 -48.25 -0.93
C PRO A 83 -17.87 -47.80 -0.95
N SER A 84 -18.11 -46.53 -0.62
CA SER A 84 -19.33 -45.80 -1.00
C SER A 84 -19.06 -44.31 -1.13
N SER A 85 -19.34 -43.79 -2.32
CA SER A 85 -19.43 -42.37 -2.66
C SER A 85 -20.60 -41.70 -1.93
N VAL A 86 -20.36 -40.59 -1.24
CA VAL A 86 -21.43 -39.63 -0.93
C VAL A 86 -20.98 -38.19 -1.18
N LEU A 87 -21.68 -37.60 -2.15
CA LEU A 87 -21.81 -36.19 -2.42
C LEU A 87 -22.25 -35.46 -1.14
N SER A 88 -21.62 -34.35 -0.78
CA SER A 88 -22.13 -33.48 0.29
C SER A 88 -22.19 -32.03 -0.18
N SER A 89 -23.33 -31.72 -0.79
CA SER A 89 -23.90 -30.37 -0.92
C SER A 89 -24.65 -30.01 0.37
N ARG A 90 -24.43 -28.81 0.92
CA ARG A 90 -25.37 -28.03 1.77
C ARG A 90 -24.72 -26.67 2.06
N SER A 91 -25.11 -25.59 1.40
CA SER A 91 -26.34 -24.77 1.59
C SER A 91 -26.33 -23.95 2.87
N ASN A 92 -26.17 -22.63 2.68
CA ASN A 92 -26.51 -21.57 3.62
C ASN A 92 -27.96 -21.71 4.10
N SER A 93 -28.20 -21.35 5.37
CA SER A 93 -29.42 -20.64 5.77
C SER A 93 -29.20 -19.89 7.09
N LEU A 94 -29.59 -18.61 7.04
CA LEU A 94 -29.91 -17.73 8.15
C LEU A 94 -30.96 -18.36 9.08
N ALA A 95 -30.88 -18.06 10.37
CA ALA A 95 -32.06 -17.92 11.22
C ALA A 95 -31.79 -16.93 12.37
N THR A 96 -32.78 -16.07 12.53
CA THR A 96 -32.93 -14.88 13.38
C THR A 96 -33.57 -15.26 14.73
N ASN A 97 -33.69 -14.25 15.62
CA ASN A 97 -34.42 -14.15 16.91
C ASN A 97 -33.49 -14.28 18.14
N GLY A 98 -33.37 -13.34 19.08
CA GLY A 98 -34.14 -12.14 19.42
C GLY A 98 -34.88 -12.34 20.74
N VAL A 99 -34.32 -11.89 21.89
CA VAL A 99 -35.03 -11.62 23.16
C VAL A 99 -34.23 -10.62 24.02
N ALA A 100 -34.89 -9.55 24.50
CA ALA A 100 -34.52 -8.66 25.62
C ALA A 100 -35.53 -8.91 26.77
N PRO A 101 -35.38 -8.49 28.07
CA PRO A 101 -34.94 -7.16 28.54
C PRO A 101 -34.13 -7.09 29.88
N THR A 102 -33.82 -5.85 30.28
CA THR A 102 -33.14 -5.19 31.46
C THR A 102 -33.75 -5.45 32.88
N PRO A 103 -33.36 -4.83 34.05
CA PRO A 103 -32.49 -3.64 34.33
C PRO A 103 -31.62 -3.57 35.65
N ALA A 104 -30.92 -2.41 35.80
CA ALA A 104 -30.50 -1.66 37.03
C ALA A 104 -29.31 -2.19 37.89
N GLN A 105 -28.41 -1.42 38.53
CA GLN A 105 -28.06 0.00 38.79
C GLN A 105 -26.61 -0.04 39.36
N ALA A 106 -25.74 0.97 39.22
CA ALA A 106 -25.58 2.08 40.17
C ALA A 106 -24.55 3.11 39.66
N ALA A 107 -24.70 4.34 40.15
CA ALA A 107 -24.04 5.57 39.73
C ALA A 107 -22.72 5.85 40.46
N ALA A 108 -21.90 6.77 39.91
CA ALA A 108 -21.52 8.03 40.56
C ALA A 108 -20.69 8.92 39.61
N ALA A 109 -20.90 10.22 39.73
CA ALA A 109 -20.39 11.30 38.89
C ALA A 109 -19.03 11.85 39.39
N ASN A 110 -18.28 12.53 38.50
CA ASN A 110 -17.99 13.96 38.64
C ASN A 110 -17.09 14.51 37.50
N LEU A 111 -17.46 15.71 37.04
CA LEU A 111 -16.77 16.67 36.17
C LEU A 111 -16.68 18.00 36.98
N PRO A 112 -16.13 19.12 36.46
CA PRO A 112 -14.94 19.35 35.64
C PRO A 112 -14.07 20.50 36.22
N LYS A 113 -12.91 20.83 35.62
CA LYS A 113 -12.40 22.21 35.66
C LYS A 113 -11.58 22.58 34.43
N ALA A 114 -12.05 23.62 33.76
CA ALA A 114 -11.39 24.33 32.66
C ALA A 114 -10.47 25.43 33.20
N ALA A 115 -9.45 25.78 32.42
CA ALA A 115 -9.01 27.18 32.22
C ALA A 115 -8.06 27.27 31.02
N THR A 116 -8.50 27.95 29.97
CA THR A 116 -7.67 28.76 29.08
C THR A 116 -7.34 30.09 29.77
N PRO A 117 -6.32 30.82 29.29
CA PRO A 117 -6.67 32.01 28.52
C PRO A 117 -5.85 32.18 27.23
N VAL A 118 -6.47 32.94 26.35
CA VAL A 118 -6.02 33.45 25.06
C VAL A 118 -5.16 34.71 25.21
N SER A 119 -4.39 34.99 24.16
CA SER A 119 -4.18 36.32 23.53
C SER A 119 -2.75 36.89 23.52
N SER A 120 -2.34 37.17 22.27
CA SER A 120 -1.74 38.41 21.76
C SER A 120 -0.23 38.52 21.60
N ASP A 121 0.13 38.54 20.32
CA ASP A 121 1.25 39.27 19.72
C ASP A 121 1.45 40.68 20.33
N SER A 122 2.71 41.05 20.53
CA SER A 122 3.16 42.43 20.32
C SER A 122 4.68 42.49 20.17
N SER A 123 5.08 43.07 19.04
CA SER A 123 6.42 43.51 18.69
C SER A 123 7.03 44.51 19.67
N SER A 124 8.37 44.58 19.61
CA SER A 124 9.20 45.77 19.83
C SER A 124 9.32 46.33 21.25
N TRP A 125 10.49 46.08 21.85
CA TRP A 125 11.20 47.13 22.57
C TRP A 125 12.63 47.23 22.02
N ALA A 126 12.95 48.40 21.47
CA ALA A 126 14.31 48.78 21.14
C ALA A 126 14.92 49.42 22.39
N THR A 127 16.04 48.90 22.86
CA THR A 127 16.94 49.62 23.76
C THR A 127 18.34 49.55 23.21
N VAL A 128 18.84 50.72 22.81
CA VAL A 128 20.17 50.94 22.27
C VAL A 128 21.18 50.82 23.40
N GLY A 129 22.06 49.82 23.33
CA GLY A 129 23.17 49.61 24.27
C GLY A 129 24.47 49.42 23.50
N LYS A 130 25.44 50.29 23.79
CA LYS A 130 26.77 50.36 23.18
C LYS A 130 27.58 49.06 23.37
N GLY A 131 28.25 48.62 22.29
CA GLY A 131 29.57 47.97 22.31
C GLY A 131 29.64 46.50 22.74
N ALA A 132 29.50 45.58 21.78
CA ALA A 132 29.99 44.21 21.88
C ALA A 132 30.37 43.70 20.46
N PRO A 133 31.36 42.81 20.32
CA PRO A 133 31.99 42.53 19.03
C PRO A 133 31.00 41.87 18.07
N LYS A 134 31.00 42.31 16.81
CA LYS A 134 30.24 41.68 15.72
C LYS A 134 30.87 40.31 15.42
N THR A 135 30.45 39.28 16.14
CA THR A 135 30.57 37.91 15.67
C THR A 135 29.61 37.76 14.50
N ILE A 136 30.13 37.84 13.28
CA ILE A 136 29.39 37.45 12.09
C ILE A 136 29.22 35.93 12.20
N ASN A 137 28.09 35.52 12.74
CA ASN A 137 27.71 34.12 12.75
C ASN A 137 27.28 33.78 11.32
N VAL A 138 28.25 33.46 10.45
CA VAL A 138 28.02 32.77 9.17
C VAL A 138 27.71 31.30 9.45
N ALA A 139 26.77 31.05 10.37
CA ALA A 139 26.05 29.80 10.33
C ALA A 139 25.09 29.96 9.16
N SER A 140 25.47 29.44 7.99
CA SER A 140 24.54 29.23 6.89
C SER A 140 23.27 28.65 7.49
N LYS A 141 22.20 29.43 7.56
CA LYS A 141 20.89 28.94 7.99
C LYS A 141 20.67 27.69 7.15
N LYS A 142 20.65 26.50 7.77
CA LYS A 142 20.35 25.26 7.05
C LYS A 142 19.09 25.55 6.27
N ALA A 143 19.20 25.60 4.94
CA ALA A 143 18.08 25.88 4.08
C ALA A 143 16.94 24.96 4.53
N ALA A 144 15.77 25.53 4.79
CA ALA A 144 14.60 24.75 5.14
C ALA A 144 14.46 23.62 4.10
N ASN A 145 14.10 22.42 4.54
CA ASN A 145 13.91 21.28 3.64
C ASN A 145 12.71 21.61 2.72
N ARG A 146 12.99 22.23 1.57
CA ARG A 146 11.99 22.61 0.57
C ARG A 146 11.41 21.34 -0.03
N LYS A 147 10.09 21.24 -0.11
CA LYS A 147 9.43 20.12 -0.80
C LYS A 147 9.74 20.19 -2.29
N PHE A 148 9.99 19.04 -2.90
CA PHE A 148 10.25 18.94 -4.33
C PHE A 148 9.64 17.66 -4.92
N ILE A 149 9.42 17.70 -6.23
CA ILE A 149 9.02 16.58 -7.09
C ILE A 149 10.20 16.23 -7.99
N LEU A 150 10.50 14.94 -8.11
CA LEU A 150 11.50 14.44 -9.06
C LEU A 150 10.84 14.25 -10.42
N LEU A 151 11.51 14.71 -11.48
CA LEU A 151 11.01 14.62 -12.85
C LEU A 151 12.03 13.90 -13.74
N ASN A 152 11.54 13.06 -14.66
CA ASN A 152 12.36 12.46 -15.72
C ASN A 152 12.51 13.41 -16.93
N ALA A 153 13.20 12.95 -17.98
CA ALA A 153 13.42 13.73 -19.21
C ALA A 153 12.12 14.10 -19.96
N TYR A 154 11.01 13.44 -19.63
CA TYR A 154 9.69 13.64 -20.24
C TYR A 154 8.76 14.48 -19.37
N ASP A 155 9.30 15.15 -18.33
CA ASP A 155 8.52 15.89 -17.34
C ASP A 155 7.49 14.99 -16.62
N GLU A 156 7.82 13.71 -16.40
CA GLU A 156 6.98 12.81 -15.61
C GLU A 156 7.50 12.71 -14.17
N ARG A 157 6.58 12.83 -13.21
CA ARG A 157 6.82 12.69 -11.78
C ARG A 157 7.26 11.28 -11.44
N LEU A 158 8.42 11.20 -10.80
CA LEU A 158 8.99 9.99 -10.27
C LEU A 158 8.79 9.92 -8.76
N ASP A 159 8.29 8.78 -8.29
CA ASP A 159 8.27 8.47 -6.87
C ASP A 159 9.65 7.98 -6.40
N SER A 160 10.17 8.64 -5.36
CA SER A 160 11.39 8.19 -4.69
C SER A 160 11.25 6.77 -4.15
N VAL A 161 12.27 5.93 -4.34
CA VAL A 161 12.29 4.58 -3.75
C VAL A 161 12.19 4.71 -2.24
N LEU A 162 11.20 4.05 -1.64
CA LEU A 162 11.03 4.04 -0.19
C LEU A 162 11.94 2.96 0.42
N PRO A 163 12.57 3.24 1.57
CA PRO A 163 13.29 2.21 2.31
C PRO A 163 12.33 1.09 2.71
N ARG A 164 12.88 -0.12 2.91
CA ARG A 164 12.10 -1.25 3.45
C ARG A 164 11.56 -0.87 4.82
N ALA A 165 10.28 -1.16 5.07
CA ALA A 165 9.70 -0.91 6.37
C ALA A 165 10.08 -2.01 7.37
N ASP A 166 10.19 -1.61 8.64
CA ASP A 166 10.36 -2.52 9.75
C ASP A 166 9.11 -3.42 9.95
N PRO A 167 9.28 -4.75 10.13
CA PRO A 167 8.16 -5.65 10.39
C PRO A 167 7.35 -5.28 11.63
N ALA A 168 7.98 -4.77 12.71
CA ALA A 168 7.24 -4.39 13.91
C ALA A 168 6.36 -3.16 13.67
N ALA A 169 6.84 -2.15 12.94
CA ALA A 169 6.02 -1.02 12.49
C ALA A 169 4.85 -1.48 11.59
N THR A 170 5.08 -2.48 10.74
CA THR A 170 4.03 -3.07 9.89
C THR A 170 2.94 -3.73 10.73
N ASN A 171 3.32 -4.47 11.77
CA ASN A 171 2.37 -5.11 12.69
C ASN A 171 1.58 -4.08 13.49
N ARG A 172 2.24 -3.06 14.06
CA ARG A 172 1.57 -1.97 14.80
C ARG A 172 0.53 -1.24 13.95
N LEU A 173 0.90 -0.84 12.73
CA LEU A 173 -0.06 -0.20 11.82
C LEU A 173 -1.21 -1.16 11.48
N SER A 174 -0.91 -2.44 11.25
CA SER A 174 -1.91 -3.44 10.92
C SER A 174 -2.91 -3.64 12.05
N GLU A 175 -2.47 -3.66 13.31
CA GLU A 175 -3.33 -3.69 14.49
C GLU A 175 -4.20 -2.45 14.61
N ARG A 176 -3.62 -1.26 14.41
CA ARG A 176 -4.36 0.01 14.46
C ARG A 176 -5.48 0.05 13.42
N VAL A 177 -5.24 -0.44 12.21
CA VAL A 177 -6.22 -0.42 11.11
C VAL A 177 -7.21 -1.60 11.09
N LYS A 178 -7.19 -2.47 12.11
CA LYS A 178 -8.17 -3.58 12.25
C LYS A 178 -9.58 -3.03 12.45
N HIS A 179 -9.72 -2.03 13.33
CA HIS A 179 -11.02 -1.50 13.72
C HIS A 179 -11.49 -0.37 12.82
N LYS A 180 -10.61 0.57 12.50
CA LYS A 180 -10.90 1.73 11.65
C LYS A 180 -9.70 2.06 10.77
N LYS A 181 -9.92 2.36 9.49
CA LYS A 181 -8.84 2.77 8.59
C LYS A 181 -8.37 4.18 8.94
N VAL A 182 -7.06 4.38 8.92
CA VAL A 182 -6.43 5.68 9.17
C VAL A 182 -6.42 6.55 7.90
N CYS A 183 -6.47 7.87 8.07
CA CYS A 183 -6.48 8.81 6.94
C CYS A 183 -5.08 9.02 6.36
N ASN A 184 -4.88 8.81 5.06
CA ASN A 184 -3.58 9.05 4.42
C ASN A 184 -3.13 10.51 4.52
N ASN A 185 -4.01 11.47 4.19
CA ASN A 185 -3.63 12.89 4.18
C ASN A 185 -3.24 13.40 5.57
N TYR A 186 -4.06 13.11 6.58
CA TYR A 186 -3.72 13.47 7.96
C TYR A 186 -2.43 12.79 8.39
N HIS A 187 -2.28 11.48 8.12
CA HIS A 187 -1.14 10.72 8.63
C HIS A 187 0.14 10.79 7.79
N LEU A 188 0.12 11.39 6.61
CA LEU A 188 1.32 11.57 5.79
C LEU A 188 1.69 13.05 5.62
N ASN A 189 0.68 13.92 5.47
CA ASN A 189 0.88 15.35 5.24
C ASN A 189 0.65 16.19 6.50
N GLY A 190 0.09 15.60 7.56
CA GLY A 190 -0.22 16.29 8.81
C GLY A 190 -1.51 17.11 8.78
N LYS A 191 -2.20 17.15 7.63
CA LYS A 191 -3.45 17.88 7.43
C LYS A 191 -4.43 17.06 6.60
N CYS A 192 -5.73 17.24 6.84
CA CYS A 192 -6.79 16.68 6.02
C CYS A 192 -7.88 17.74 5.87
N GLU A 193 -8.24 18.07 4.64
CA GLU A 193 -9.22 19.13 4.33
C GLU A 193 -10.62 18.81 4.85
N ALA A 194 -10.99 17.51 4.89
CA ALA A 194 -12.25 17.07 5.47
C ALA A 194 -12.31 17.28 6.99
N GLY A 195 -11.15 17.44 7.66
CA GLY A 195 -11.07 17.72 9.09
C GLY A 195 -11.90 16.74 9.94
N LYS A 196 -12.86 17.27 10.69
CA LYS A 196 -13.77 16.49 11.55
C LYS A 196 -14.81 15.66 10.80
N TYR A 197 -15.00 15.93 9.51
CA TYR A 197 -15.93 15.21 8.63
C TYR A 197 -15.25 14.08 7.85
N CYS A 198 -13.98 13.78 8.14
CA CYS A 198 -13.29 12.66 7.53
C CYS A 198 -13.78 11.32 8.11
N ASP A 199 -14.16 10.39 7.25
CA ASP A 199 -14.58 9.04 7.66
C ASP A 199 -13.42 8.19 8.21
N TYR A 200 -12.18 8.58 7.90
CA TYR A 200 -10.97 7.89 8.32
C TYR A 200 -10.47 8.40 9.67
N ASP A 201 -9.75 7.55 10.39
CA ASP A 201 -9.22 7.92 11.71
C ASP A 201 -8.06 8.93 11.62
N HIS A 202 -8.22 10.03 12.35
CA HIS A 202 -7.19 11.06 12.54
C HIS A 202 -6.42 10.86 13.85
N GLY A 203 -6.99 10.22 14.88
CA GLY A 203 -6.50 10.10 16.27
C GLY A 203 -5.07 10.56 16.61
N GLU A 204 -4.29 9.67 17.23
CA GLU A 204 -2.88 9.94 17.54
C GLU A 204 -2.02 9.80 16.28
N ARG A 205 -1.06 10.71 16.10
CA ARG A 205 -0.16 10.71 14.94
C ARG A 205 0.66 9.41 14.89
N LEU A 206 0.64 8.74 13.73
CA LEU A 206 1.49 7.57 13.48
C LEU A 206 2.97 7.86 13.73
N SER A 207 3.68 6.88 14.29
CA SER A 207 5.14 6.94 14.40
C SER A 207 5.81 7.01 13.02
N PRO A 208 7.06 7.50 12.90
CA PRO A 208 7.74 7.58 11.60
C PRO A 208 7.81 6.25 10.84
N GLY A 209 7.97 5.13 11.57
CA GLY A 209 7.95 3.80 10.98
C GLY A 209 6.58 3.42 10.43
N GLU A 210 5.50 3.71 11.15
CA GLU A 210 4.13 3.46 10.68
C GLU A 210 3.74 4.39 9.52
N GLN A 211 4.19 5.64 9.53
CA GLN A 211 4.02 6.57 8.40
C GLN A 211 4.71 6.04 7.14
N LEU A 212 5.91 5.47 7.27
CA LEU A 212 6.59 4.83 6.14
C LEU A 212 5.77 3.65 5.58
N VAL A 213 5.26 2.77 6.45
CA VAL A 213 4.40 1.65 6.03
C VAL A 213 3.13 2.17 5.36
N LEU A 214 2.50 3.21 5.93
CA LEU A 214 1.30 3.81 5.35
C LEU A 214 1.61 4.43 3.98
N LYS A 215 2.75 5.11 3.83
CA LYS A 215 3.20 5.69 2.56
C LYS A 215 3.44 4.61 1.49
N GLN A 216 4.07 3.50 1.87
CA GLN A 216 4.23 2.35 0.97
C GLN A 216 2.87 1.78 0.53
N ARG A 217 1.93 1.63 1.47
CA ARG A 217 0.56 1.17 1.16
C ARG A 217 -0.23 2.17 0.32
N ALA A 218 -0.07 3.46 0.55
CA ALA A 218 -0.73 4.51 -0.23
C ALA A 218 -0.25 4.50 -1.68
N ARG A 219 1.06 4.29 -1.89
CA ARG A 219 1.67 4.19 -3.22
C ARG A 219 1.30 2.96 -4.04
N THR A 220 0.61 1.97 -3.48
CA THR A 220 0.07 0.86 -4.28
C THR A 220 -1.18 1.25 -5.07
N ARG A 221 -1.79 2.40 -4.74
CA ARG A 221 -2.89 2.99 -5.51
C ARG A 221 -2.31 3.96 -6.52
N SER A 222 -2.53 3.71 -7.81
CA SER A 222 -2.12 4.63 -8.87
C SER A 222 -2.84 5.97 -8.75
N CYS A 223 -2.08 7.05 -8.87
CA CYS A 223 -2.57 8.41 -9.00
C CYS A 223 -3.32 8.56 -10.34
N PRO A 224 -4.50 9.20 -10.36
CA PRO A 224 -5.24 9.43 -11.61
C PRO A 224 -4.44 10.25 -12.63
N ASP A 225 -3.66 11.22 -12.16
CA ASP A 225 -2.81 12.08 -13.00
C ASP A 225 -1.46 11.42 -13.36
N ARG A 226 -1.14 10.26 -12.77
CA ARG A 226 0.09 9.48 -13.02
C ARG A 226 1.35 10.36 -12.95
N GLY A 227 2.30 10.18 -13.86
CA GLY A 227 3.48 11.05 -14.00
C GLY A 227 3.16 12.55 -14.22
N GLY A 228 1.94 12.91 -14.64
CA GLY A 228 1.54 14.31 -14.78
C GLY A 228 1.22 15.02 -13.45
N CYS A 229 1.12 14.30 -12.33
CA CYS A 229 0.73 14.89 -11.05
C CYS A 229 1.76 15.91 -10.55
N ARG A 230 1.28 17.09 -10.10
CA ARG A 230 2.09 18.17 -9.51
C ARG A 230 1.70 18.54 -8.08
N ASP A 231 0.85 17.72 -7.45
CA ASP A 231 0.48 17.90 -6.05
C ASP A 231 1.61 17.37 -5.12
N PHE A 232 2.30 18.29 -4.44
CA PHE A 232 3.39 17.98 -3.50
C PHE A 232 2.95 17.14 -2.30
N ASP A 233 1.66 17.17 -1.97
CA ASP A 233 1.03 16.42 -0.88
C ASP A 233 0.37 15.12 -1.38
N CYS A 234 0.46 14.77 -2.67
CA CYS A 234 -0.13 13.55 -3.21
C CYS A 234 0.48 12.30 -2.56
N THR A 235 -0.37 11.45 -1.98
CA THR A 235 0.05 10.23 -1.28
C THR A 235 0.05 8.98 -2.16
N ASN A 236 -0.52 9.06 -3.37
CA ASN A 236 -0.70 7.94 -4.28
C ASN A 236 0.60 7.63 -5.05
N GLY A 237 0.64 6.48 -5.73
CA GLY A 237 1.76 6.06 -6.57
C GLY A 237 1.69 6.68 -7.95
N HIS A 238 2.80 7.21 -8.45
CA HIS A 238 2.91 7.82 -9.77
C HIS A 238 3.62 6.85 -10.71
N ASP A 239 2.83 6.20 -11.56
CA ASP A 239 3.34 5.34 -12.63
C ASP A 239 3.82 6.22 -13.79
N VAL A 240 5.03 5.95 -14.29
CA VAL A 240 5.59 6.59 -15.49
C VAL A 240 5.56 5.63 -16.67
N HIS A 241 5.62 6.16 -17.89
CA HIS A 241 5.80 5.31 -19.07
C HIS A 241 7.22 4.69 -19.04
N ASP A 242 7.36 3.48 -19.57
CA ASP A 242 8.59 2.67 -19.53
C ASP A 242 9.68 3.19 -20.50
N VAL A 243 9.90 4.50 -20.51
CA VAL A 243 10.76 5.20 -21.45
C VAL A 243 11.98 5.82 -20.80
N ASP A 244 11.93 6.24 -19.53
CA ASP A 244 13.12 6.56 -18.71
C ASP A 244 12.74 6.85 -17.24
N MET A 245 13.22 6.03 -16.29
CA MET A 245 12.97 6.23 -14.84
C MET A 245 14.05 7.07 -14.14
N LYS A 246 14.99 7.67 -14.89
CA LYS A 246 16.09 8.45 -14.32
C LYS A 246 15.62 9.88 -14.02
N PRO A 247 15.75 10.37 -12.77
CA PRO A 247 15.43 11.77 -12.46
C PRO A 247 16.48 12.71 -13.06
N VAL A 248 16.02 13.71 -13.81
CA VAL A 248 16.84 14.75 -14.44
C VAL A 248 16.65 16.12 -13.81
N SER A 249 15.53 16.36 -13.13
CA SER A 249 15.29 17.64 -12.45
C SER A 249 14.47 17.48 -11.16
N LYS A 250 14.54 18.52 -10.33
CA LYS A 250 13.70 18.71 -9.14
C LYS A 250 12.87 19.96 -9.33
N LEU A 251 11.55 19.82 -9.27
CA LEU A 251 10.62 20.94 -9.23
C LEU A 251 10.25 21.23 -7.77
N PHE A 252 10.45 22.45 -7.31
CA PHE A 252 10.16 22.89 -5.96
C PHE A 252 8.77 23.53 -5.86
N GLU A 253 8.22 23.58 -4.64
CA GLU A 253 6.88 24.10 -4.36
C GLU A 253 6.69 25.59 -4.72
N ASP A 254 7.78 26.36 -4.74
CA ASP A 254 7.82 27.77 -5.16
C ASP A 254 7.96 27.95 -6.69
N GLY A 255 7.98 26.86 -7.44
CA GLY A 255 8.08 26.86 -8.91
C GLY A 255 9.52 26.88 -9.44
N GLU A 256 10.54 26.96 -8.58
CA GLU A 256 11.92 26.80 -9.02
C GLU A 256 12.16 25.37 -9.54
N GLN A 257 12.93 25.23 -10.62
CA GLN A 257 13.30 23.93 -11.17
C GLN A 257 14.82 23.82 -11.28
N GLU A 258 15.40 22.88 -10.54
CA GLU A 258 16.82 22.57 -10.58
C GLU A 258 17.07 21.37 -11.49
N TRP A 259 17.92 21.56 -12.50
CA TRP A 259 18.31 20.52 -13.44
C TRP A 259 19.60 19.84 -12.98
N ASN A 260 19.59 18.52 -12.90
CA ASN A 260 20.77 17.71 -12.67
C ASN A 260 21.52 17.54 -14.00
N LEU A 261 22.27 18.55 -14.43
CA LEU A 261 23.19 18.39 -15.55
C LEU A 261 24.30 17.41 -15.13
N LYS A 262 24.30 16.21 -15.71
CA LYS A 262 25.39 15.24 -15.64
C LYS A 262 25.74 14.79 -17.04
#